data_AF-A0A0F4Z3P7-F1
#
_entry.id   AF-A0A0F4Z3P7-F1
#
_cell.length_a   1.000
_cell.length_b   1.000
_cell.length_c   1.000
_cell.angle_alpha   90.00
_cell.angle_beta   90.00
_cell.angle_gamma   90.00
#
_symmetry.space_group_name_H-M   'P 1'
#
loop_
_entity.id
_entity.type
_entity.pdbx_description
1 polymer ?
#
loop_
_entity_poly.entity_id
_entity_poly.type
_entity_poly.pdbx_seq_one_letter_code
_entity_poly.pdbx_strand_id
1 'polypeptide(L)'
;MKFVVGTKVEFPQTSSTWILSQELDHKIPFFASLPELDVVEDFKEKRFVFRCYRDDSAAKERAVIKIVMLYPNPKPSEPSGKFEEVRSYMGDVIKMEIAALDGLRKNKCKSAPHLIDRNELGEDNWHTWFILMTECPGQPLGAQKGAEDPVDPFWDNMTREERDNIRKAFKEAYLDCVNCGWGQTDPGRQNLLWDSDQNKCYLVDWDSATDLSKAGINIQWTDAEYFSWKLAGGRHGNNPEEW
;
A
#
# COMPACT_ATOMS: atom_id res chain seq x y z
N MET A 1 -12.52 9.95 -15.71
CA MET A 1 -13.22 9.88 -14.42
C MET A 1 -12.34 10.53 -13.36
N LYS A 2 -12.89 11.30 -12.41
CA LYS A 2 -12.14 11.90 -11.29
C LYS A 2 -12.82 11.50 -9.99
N PHE A 3 -12.09 10.83 -9.11
CA PHE A 3 -12.56 10.54 -7.75
C PHE A 3 -12.28 11.76 -6.88
N VAL A 4 -13.29 12.20 -6.12
CA VAL A 4 -13.20 13.36 -5.23
C VAL A 4 -13.90 13.05 -3.91
N VAL A 5 -13.55 13.80 -2.86
CA VAL A 5 -14.28 13.76 -1.58
C VAL A 5 -15.78 13.93 -1.81
N GLY A 6 -16.58 13.09 -1.15
CA GLY A 6 -18.03 13.00 -1.33
C GLY A 6 -18.49 11.92 -2.32
N THR A 7 -17.58 11.34 -3.11
CA THR A 7 -17.93 10.23 -4.03
C THR A 7 -18.39 9.01 -3.22
N LYS A 8 -19.49 8.40 -3.65
CA LYS A 8 -20.00 7.12 -3.13
C LYS A 8 -19.41 5.95 -3.92
N VAL A 9 -18.94 4.92 -3.22
CA VAL A 9 -18.41 3.69 -3.80
C VAL A 9 -19.14 2.51 -3.18
N GLU A 10 -19.69 1.65 -4.03
CA GLU A 10 -20.42 0.46 -3.61
C GLU A 10 -19.48 -0.75 -3.54
N PHE A 11 -19.71 -1.61 -2.56
CA PHE A 11 -18.92 -2.81 -2.29
C PHE A 11 -19.85 -4.02 -2.17
N PRO A 12 -19.85 -4.93 -3.16
CA PRO A 12 -20.91 -5.93 -3.32
C PRO A 12 -20.87 -7.06 -2.29
N GLN A 13 -19.70 -7.51 -1.82
CA GLN A 13 -19.63 -8.69 -0.93
C GLN A 13 -20.21 -8.40 0.45
N THR A 14 -20.04 -7.16 0.92
CA THR A 14 -20.58 -6.64 2.16
C THR A 14 -21.92 -5.93 1.98
N SER A 15 -22.37 -5.74 0.73
CA SER A 15 -23.55 -4.95 0.37
C SER A 15 -23.54 -3.58 1.05
N SER A 16 -22.40 -2.89 0.99
CA SER A 16 -22.17 -1.62 1.68
C SER A 16 -21.78 -0.51 0.73
N THR A 17 -22.07 0.73 1.12
CA THR A 17 -21.69 1.94 0.38
C THR A 17 -20.82 2.81 1.28
N TRP A 18 -19.72 3.32 0.71
CA TRP A 18 -18.73 4.12 1.43
C TRP A 18 -18.53 5.46 0.74
N ILE A 19 -18.38 6.52 1.53
CA ILE A 19 -18.17 7.89 1.04
C ILE A 19 -16.72 8.28 1.25
N LEU A 20 -16.05 8.71 0.17
CA LEU A 20 -14.69 9.24 0.24
C LEU A 20 -14.67 10.53 1.07
N SER A 21 -13.81 10.62 2.08
CA SER A 21 -13.81 11.74 3.03
C SER A 21 -12.53 12.56 3.02
N GLN A 22 -11.39 11.92 2.78
CA GLN A 22 -10.09 12.59 2.73
C GLN A 22 -9.19 11.84 1.75
N GLU A 23 -8.63 12.54 0.78
CA GLU A 23 -7.56 12.00 -0.06
C GLU A 23 -6.32 11.79 0.81
N LEU A 24 -5.86 10.56 0.84
CA LEU A 24 -4.55 10.18 1.34
C LEU A 24 -3.59 10.24 0.16
N ASP A 25 -2.35 10.56 0.45
CA ASP A 25 -1.38 11.06 -0.50
C ASP A 25 -1.23 10.25 -1.80
N HIS A 26 -0.85 10.92 -2.89
CA HIS A 26 -0.79 10.32 -4.23
C HIS A 26 0.34 9.28 -4.32
N LYS A 27 0.01 8.06 -4.76
CA LYS A 27 1.02 7.03 -5.08
C LYS A 27 1.56 7.25 -6.50
N ILE A 28 2.86 7.01 -6.70
CA ILE A 28 3.45 6.91 -8.04
C ILE A 28 2.75 5.76 -8.78
N PRO A 29 2.29 5.95 -10.03
CA PRO A 29 1.77 4.86 -10.86
C PRO A 29 2.79 3.72 -11.02
N PHE A 30 2.35 2.48 -10.99
CA PHE A 30 3.20 1.30 -11.15
C PHE A 30 3.93 1.29 -12.51
N PHE A 31 3.29 1.75 -13.58
CA PHE A 31 3.98 1.92 -14.88
C PHE A 31 5.11 2.95 -14.86
N ALA A 32 5.05 3.96 -13.99
CA ALA A 32 6.16 4.91 -13.85
C ALA A 32 7.38 4.27 -13.16
N SER A 33 7.22 3.13 -12.47
CA SER A 33 8.32 2.34 -11.91
C SER A 33 8.85 1.24 -12.84
N LEU A 34 8.22 1.00 -14.00
CA LEU A 34 8.65 0.00 -14.99
C LEU A 34 8.86 0.67 -16.37
N PRO A 35 9.91 1.49 -16.53
CA PRO A 35 10.16 2.20 -17.79
C PRO A 35 10.51 1.27 -18.96
N GLU A 36 10.83 0.00 -18.69
CA GLU A 36 11.25 -1.00 -19.69
C GLU A 36 10.08 -1.72 -20.38
N LEU A 37 8.85 -1.52 -19.91
CA LEU A 37 7.67 -2.02 -20.61
C LEU A 37 7.29 -1.00 -21.70
N ASP A 38 7.39 -1.37 -22.98
CA ASP A 38 6.88 -0.63 -24.16
C ASP A 38 5.35 -0.30 -24.10
N VAL A 39 4.72 -0.64 -22.99
CA VAL A 39 3.32 -0.47 -22.63
C VAL A 39 3.03 0.94 -22.08
N VAL A 40 4.06 1.69 -21.68
CA VAL A 40 3.93 2.97 -20.95
C VAL A 40 3.42 4.11 -21.83
N GLU A 41 3.63 4.09 -23.15
CA GLU A 41 3.13 5.15 -24.04
C GLU A 41 1.63 5.03 -24.31
N ASP A 42 1.15 3.80 -24.54
CA ASP A 42 -0.22 3.47 -24.96
C ASP A 42 -1.24 3.48 -23.80
N PHE A 43 -0.78 3.42 -22.54
CA PHE A 43 -1.65 3.30 -21.37
C PHE A 43 -1.19 4.18 -20.20
N LYS A 44 -2.16 4.65 -19.43
CA LYS A 44 -1.95 5.41 -18.20
C LYS A 44 -2.63 4.73 -17.03
N GLU A 45 -1.96 4.80 -15.91
CA GLU A 45 -2.48 4.38 -14.62
C GLU A 45 -2.60 5.59 -13.69
N LYS A 46 -3.67 5.61 -12.89
CA LYS A 46 -3.83 6.51 -11.77
C LYS A 46 -4.16 5.73 -10.52
N ARG A 47 -3.47 6.06 -9.43
CA ARG A 47 -3.73 5.50 -8.10
C ARG A 47 -4.18 6.59 -7.17
N PHE A 48 -5.20 6.26 -6.38
CA PHE A 48 -5.69 7.12 -5.31
C PHE A 48 -5.85 6.29 -4.05
N VAL A 49 -5.62 6.92 -2.90
CA VAL A 49 -5.93 6.34 -1.61
C VAL A 49 -6.81 7.33 -0.87
N PHE A 50 -7.91 6.87 -0.28
CA PHE A 50 -8.83 7.74 0.44
C PHE A 50 -9.16 7.14 1.79
N ARG A 51 -9.22 7.97 2.83
CA ARG A 51 -10.09 7.65 3.96
C ARG A 51 -11.53 7.76 3.52
N CYS A 52 -12.36 6.90 4.09
CA CYS A 52 -13.79 6.88 3.82
C CYS A 52 -14.57 6.53 5.09
N TYR A 53 -15.87 6.76 5.05
CA TYR A 53 -16.79 6.28 6.05
C TYR A 53 -18.01 5.61 5.42
N ARG A 54 -18.58 4.65 6.15
CA ARG A 54 -19.73 3.88 5.70
C ARG A 54 -21.00 4.74 5.73
N ASP A 55 -21.76 4.77 4.64
CA ASP A 55 -22.91 5.68 4.41
C ASP A 55 -24.11 5.36 5.32
N ASP A 56 -24.38 4.08 5.55
CA ASP A 56 -25.51 3.57 6.37
C ASP A 56 -25.16 3.47 7.87
N SER A 57 -23.93 3.78 8.28
CA SER A 57 -23.47 3.64 9.66
C SER A 57 -23.70 4.92 10.47
N ALA A 58 -24.56 4.84 11.50
CA ALA A 58 -24.74 5.93 12.46
C ALA A 58 -23.42 6.36 13.16
N ALA A 59 -22.50 5.41 13.38
CA ALA A 59 -21.20 5.66 13.99
C ALA A 59 -20.13 6.16 12.99
N LYS A 60 -20.46 6.27 11.69
CA LYS A 60 -19.50 6.51 10.59
C LYS A 60 -18.25 5.64 10.70
N GLU A 61 -18.44 4.32 10.68
CA GLU A 61 -17.34 3.35 10.59
C GLU A 61 -16.33 3.81 9.53
N ARG A 62 -15.04 3.79 9.87
CA ARG A 62 -13.96 4.33 9.03
C ARG A 62 -13.14 3.22 8.40
N ALA A 63 -12.69 3.49 7.18
CA ALA A 63 -11.85 2.58 6.42
C ALA A 63 -10.98 3.38 5.42
N VAL A 64 -10.11 2.65 4.73
CA VAL A 64 -9.31 3.17 3.61
C VAL A 64 -9.75 2.48 2.33
N ILE A 65 -9.91 3.25 1.24
CA ILE A 65 -10.12 2.74 -0.11
C ILE A 65 -8.91 3.07 -0.96
N LYS A 66 -8.29 2.05 -1.54
CA LYS A 66 -7.33 2.20 -2.64
C LYS A 66 -8.07 2.04 -3.97
N ILE A 67 -7.88 3.00 -4.87
CA ILE A 67 -8.50 3.04 -6.20
C ILE A 67 -7.38 3.00 -7.23
N VAL A 68 -7.41 2.02 -8.13
CA VAL A 68 -6.44 1.89 -9.22
C VAL A 68 -7.20 1.96 -10.53
N MET A 69 -6.88 2.94 -11.38
CA MET A 69 -7.57 3.17 -12.65
C MET A 69 -6.57 3.00 -13.80
N LEU A 70 -6.91 2.12 -14.74
CA LEU A 70 -6.21 1.89 -16.00
C LEU A 70 -7.04 2.46 -17.15
N TYR A 71 -6.41 3.22 -18.03
CA TYR A 71 -7.04 3.75 -19.24
C TYR A 71 -6.00 3.99 -20.34
N PRO A 72 -6.35 3.88 -21.62
CA PRO A 72 -5.45 4.08 -22.74
C PRO A 72 -5.11 5.57 -22.95
N ASN A 73 -3.96 5.81 -23.57
CA ASN A 73 -3.42 7.11 -23.86
C ASN A 73 -2.70 7.11 -25.24
N PRO A 74 -3.22 7.83 -26.26
CA PRO A 74 -4.48 8.54 -26.29
C PRO A 74 -5.69 7.60 -26.21
N LYS A 75 -6.88 8.15 -25.98
CA LYS A 75 -8.11 7.36 -26.02
C LYS A 75 -8.27 6.75 -27.43
N PRO A 76 -8.36 5.42 -27.58
CA PRO A 76 -8.43 4.77 -28.88
C PRO A 76 -9.84 4.91 -29.46
N SER A 77 -9.93 4.83 -30.78
CA SER A 77 -11.20 4.78 -31.50
C SER A 77 -11.90 3.42 -31.39
N GLU A 78 -11.14 2.35 -31.15
CA GLU A 78 -11.63 0.97 -31.04
C GLU A 78 -10.97 0.25 -29.84
N PRO A 79 -11.63 -0.76 -29.25
CA PRO A 79 -11.01 -1.62 -28.24
C PRO A 79 -9.74 -2.28 -28.77
N SER A 80 -8.64 -2.22 -28.01
CA SER A 80 -7.37 -2.85 -28.39
C SER A 80 -7.16 -4.16 -27.61
N GLY A 81 -6.73 -5.23 -28.29
CA GLY A 81 -6.32 -6.47 -27.61
C GLY A 81 -5.19 -6.23 -26.59
N LYS A 82 -4.34 -5.24 -26.84
CA LYS A 82 -3.32 -4.77 -25.89
C LYS A 82 -3.93 -4.29 -24.57
N PHE A 83 -5.05 -3.56 -24.58
CA PHE A 83 -5.69 -3.10 -23.34
C PHE A 83 -6.06 -4.29 -22.45
N GLU A 84 -6.56 -5.37 -23.04
CA GLU A 84 -6.91 -6.59 -22.31
C GLU A 84 -5.69 -7.25 -21.67
N GLU A 85 -4.57 -7.34 -22.39
CA GLU A 85 -3.31 -7.90 -21.88
C GLU A 85 -2.81 -7.09 -20.68
N VAL A 86 -2.79 -5.76 -20.78
CA VAL A 86 -2.38 -4.87 -19.70
C VAL A 86 -3.34 -4.93 -18.52
N ARG A 87 -4.64 -4.96 -18.79
CA ARG A 87 -5.68 -5.12 -17.78
C ARG A 87 -5.52 -6.43 -17.03
N SER A 88 -5.24 -7.53 -17.73
CA SER A 88 -5.00 -8.84 -17.12
C SER A 88 -3.78 -8.81 -16.21
N TYR A 89 -2.65 -8.28 -16.70
CA TYR A 89 -1.42 -8.17 -15.92
C TYR A 89 -1.61 -7.32 -14.65
N MET A 90 -2.20 -6.12 -14.78
CA MET A 90 -2.54 -5.28 -13.64
C MET A 90 -3.52 -5.97 -12.69
N GLY A 91 -4.52 -6.67 -13.24
CA GLY A 91 -5.48 -7.45 -12.47
C GLY A 91 -4.79 -8.49 -11.61
N ASP A 92 -3.71 -9.13 -12.08
CA ASP A 92 -2.96 -10.12 -11.29
C ASP A 92 -2.16 -9.46 -10.15
N VAL A 93 -1.58 -8.28 -10.38
CA VAL A 93 -0.95 -7.47 -9.31
C VAL A 93 -1.97 -7.10 -8.24
N ILE A 94 -3.14 -6.60 -8.65
CA ILE A 94 -4.22 -6.23 -7.72
C ILE A 94 -4.79 -7.44 -6.97
N LYS A 95 -4.95 -8.59 -7.63
CA LYS A 95 -5.36 -9.84 -6.98
C LYS A 95 -4.35 -10.29 -5.93
N MET A 96 -3.05 -10.08 -6.16
CA MET A 96 -2.01 -10.40 -5.17
C MET A 96 -2.16 -9.53 -3.92
N GLU A 97 -2.37 -8.22 -4.07
CA GLU A 97 -2.62 -7.32 -2.95
C GLU A 97 -3.88 -7.71 -2.15
N ILE A 98 -4.98 -8.00 -2.86
CA ILE A 98 -6.22 -8.49 -2.25
C ILE A 98 -5.99 -9.79 -1.48
N ALA A 99 -5.23 -10.73 -2.07
CA ALA A 99 -4.91 -12.01 -1.42
C ALA A 99 -4.07 -11.81 -0.17
N ALA A 100 -3.10 -10.90 -0.20
CA ALA A 100 -2.28 -10.56 0.96
C ALA A 100 -3.13 -9.98 2.09
N LEU A 101 -3.95 -8.96 1.81
CA LEU A 101 -4.81 -8.33 2.80
C LEU A 101 -5.85 -9.30 3.40
N ASP A 102 -6.39 -10.22 2.60
CA ASP A 102 -7.30 -11.26 3.08
C ASP A 102 -6.58 -12.33 3.91
N GLY A 103 -5.36 -12.72 3.50
CA GLY A 103 -4.54 -13.68 4.22
C GLY A 103 -4.08 -13.16 5.58
N LEU A 104 -3.59 -11.91 5.63
CA LEU A 104 -3.23 -11.19 6.85
C LEU A 104 -4.42 -11.14 7.81
N ARG A 105 -5.62 -10.82 7.31
CA ARG A 105 -6.86 -10.84 8.09
C ARG A 105 -7.18 -12.21 8.67
N LYS A 106 -7.16 -13.26 7.84
CA LYS A 106 -7.47 -14.64 8.26
C LYS A 106 -6.51 -15.14 9.34
N ASN A 107 -5.23 -14.78 9.21
CA ASN A 107 -4.19 -15.12 10.16
C ASN A 107 -4.11 -14.15 11.35
N LYS A 108 -5.04 -13.18 11.42
CA LYS A 108 -5.16 -12.20 12.52
C LYS A 108 -3.88 -11.39 12.75
N CYS A 109 -3.21 -11.02 11.66
CA CYS A 109 -2.11 -10.06 11.70
C CYS A 109 -2.58 -8.81 12.45
N LYS A 110 -1.74 -8.24 13.30
CA LYS A 110 -2.07 -7.00 14.02
C LYS A 110 -1.38 -5.80 13.40
N SER A 111 -0.43 -6.02 12.51
CA SER A 111 0.51 -5.01 12.04
C SER A 111 0.32 -4.66 10.56
N ALA A 112 -0.87 -4.92 10.02
CA ALA A 112 -1.23 -4.60 8.64
C ALA A 112 -2.73 -4.28 8.53
N PRO A 113 -3.15 -3.54 7.48
CA PRO A 113 -4.55 -3.39 7.17
C PRO A 113 -5.16 -4.73 6.73
N HIS A 114 -6.47 -4.89 6.95
CA HIS A 114 -7.22 -6.07 6.59
C HIS A 114 -8.23 -5.79 5.50
N LEU A 115 -8.37 -6.72 4.56
CA LEU A 115 -9.39 -6.62 3.52
C LEU A 115 -10.79 -6.61 4.15
N ILE A 116 -11.59 -5.61 3.80
CA ILE A 116 -13.02 -5.55 4.12
C ILE A 116 -13.79 -6.06 2.90
N ASP A 117 -13.57 -5.45 1.73
CA ASP A 117 -14.26 -5.78 0.48
C ASP A 117 -13.45 -5.29 -0.74
N ARG A 118 -13.91 -5.61 -1.95
CA ARG A 118 -13.37 -5.13 -3.22
C ARG A 118 -14.48 -4.92 -4.23
N ASN A 119 -14.26 -4.02 -5.17
CA ASN A 119 -15.13 -3.83 -6.33
C ASN A 119 -14.30 -3.58 -7.59
N GLU A 120 -14.88 -3.84 -8.75
CA GLU A 120 -14.24 -3.63 -10.05
C GLU A 120 -15.29 -3.02 -10.98
N LEU A 121 -14.90 -1.93 -11.65
CA LEU A 121 -15.73 -1.27 -12.65
C LEU A 121 -14.90 -1.10 -13.91
N GLY A 122 -15.48 -1.35 -15.07
CA GLY A 122 -14.76 -1.13 -16.32
C GLY A 122 -15.64 -1.33 -17.55
N GLU A 123 -15.13 -0.82 -18.65
CA GLU A 123 -15.65 -1.00 -20.01
C GLU A 123 -14.48 -1.41 -20.92
N ASP A 124 -14.72 -1.49 -22.22
CA ASP A 124 -13.74 -1.95 -23.22
C ASP A 124 -12.40 -1.19 -23.20
N ASN A 125 -12.39 0.07 -22.73
CA ASN A 125 -11.25 0.96 -22.80
C ASN A 125 -10.92 1.66 -21.47
N TRP A 126 -11.42 1.18 -20.34
CA TRP A 126 -10.94 1.62 -19.03
C TRP A 126 -11.35 0.60 -17.98
N HIS A 127 -10.55 0.49 -16.92
CA HIS A 127 -10.84 -0.40 -15.82
C HIS A 127 -10.42 0.25 -14.51
N THR A 128 -11.18 0.03 -13.44
CA THR A 128 -10.93 0.56 -12.11
C THR A 128 -11.14 -0.51 -11.06
N TRP A 129 -10.12 -0.76 -10.26
CA TRP A 129 -10.17 -1.62 -9.10
C TRP A 129 -10.32 -0.79 -7.84
N PHE A 130 -11.16 -1.26 -6.92
CA PHE A 130 -11.39 -0.69 -5.60
C PHE A 130 -11.06 -1.74 -4.55
N ILE A 131 -10.19 -1.39 -3.60
CA ILE A 131 -9.82 -2.25 -2.47
C ILE A 131 -10.20 -1.49 -1.19
N LEU A 132 -11.19 -2.00 -0.46
CA LEU A 132 -11.62 -1.46 0.84
C LEU A 132 -10.92 -2.25 1.95
N MET A 133 -10.24 -1.53 2.84
CA MET A 133 -9.46 -2.13 3.92
C MET A 133 -9.59 -1.34 5.22
N THR A 134 -9.31 -1.99 6.35
CA THR A 134 -9.33 -1.32 7.66
C THR A 134 -8.33 -0.17 7.70
N GLU A 135 -8.70 0.93 8.37
CA GLU A 135 -7.75 2.01 8.66
C GLU A 135 -6.78 1.57 9.76
N CYS A 136 -5.48 1.72 9.53
CA CYS A 136 -4.45 1.59 10.56
C CYS A 136 -4.16 2.96 11.19
N PRO A 137 -3.94 3.03 12.52
CA PRO A 137 -3.56 4.27 13.18
C PRO A 137 -2.12 4.67 12.84
N GLY A 138 -1.76 5.89 13.23
CA GLY A 138 -0.41 6.44 13.07
C GLY A 138 -0.21 7.35 11.87
N GLN A 139 1.02 7.83 11.71
CA GLN A 139 1.46 8.73 10.64
C GLN A 139 2.50 8.05 9.75
N PRO A 140 2.55 8.34 8.43
CA PRO A 140 3.59 7.81 7.55
C PRO A 140 5.01 8.18 8.02
N LEU A 141 5.94 7.23 7.97
CA LEU A 141 7.33 7.41 8.42
C LEU A 141 8.26 8.05 7.37
N GLY A 142 7.88 8.07 6.10
CA GLY A 142 8.75 8.51 5.01
C GLY A 142 8.12 9.60 4.15
N ALA A 143 8.94 10.56 3.72
CA ALA A 143 8.59 11.40 2.58
C ALA A 143 8.40 10.51 1.33
N GLN A 144 7.51 10.94 0.45
CA GLN A 144 7.06 10.14 -0.68
C GLN A 144 8.20 9.73 -1.62
N LYS A 145 8.04 8.58 -2.28
CA LYS A 145 8.87 8.20 -3.44
C LYS A 145 8.90 9.38 -4.43
N GLY A 146 10.08 9.81 -4.86
CA GLY A 146 10.26 10.89 -5.84
C GLY A 146 11.00 12.12 -5.34
N ALA A 147 11.18 12.29 -4.02
CA ALA A 147 12.17 13.22 -3.50
C ALA A 147 13.53 12.50 -3.48
N GLU A 148 14.36 12.74 -4.49
CA GLU A 148 15.79 12.38 -4.50
C GLU A 148 16.60 13.21 -3.49
N ASP A 149 15.98 13.72 -2.43
CA ASP A 149 16.69 14.48 -1.42
C ASP A 149 17.35 13.48 -0.45
N PRO A 150 18.69 13.39 -0.41
CA PRO A 150 19.41 12.51 0.51
C PRO A 150 19.27 12.93 1.99
N VAL A 151 18.57 14.03 2.27
CA VAL A 151 18.32 14.55 3.61
C VAL A 151 16.84 14.38 3.94
N ASP A 152 16.47 13.20 4.44
CA ASP A 152 15.14 13.04 5.03
C ASP A 152 15.15 13.56 6.48
N PRO A 153 14.47 14.68 6.77
CA PRO A 153 14.49 15.31 8.09
C PRO A 153 13.66 14.55 9.13
N PHE A 154 13.02 13.43 8.75
CA PHE A 154 12.18 12.63 9.65
C PHE A 154 12.90 12.30 10.97
N TRP A 155 14.19 11.98 10.88
CA TRP A 155 15.00 11.62 12.04
C TRP A 155 15.60 12.82 12.80
N ASP A 156 15.59 14.02 12.22
CA ASP A 156 16.38 15.17 12.70
C ASP A 156 15.92 15.68 14.06
N ASN A 157 14.63 15.52 14.35
CA ASN A 157 14.02 15.96 15.61
C ASN A 157 13.75 14.80 16.59
N MET A 158 14.28 13.60 16.31
CA MET A 158 14.09 12.43 17.16
C MET A 158 15.34 12.09 17.96
N THR A 159 15.17 11.82 19.25
CA THR A 159 16.19 11.25 20.12
C THR A 159 16.57 9.84 19.66
N ARG A 160 17.76 9.36 20.05
CA ARG A 160 18.18 7.98 19.75
C ARG A 160 17.16 6.95 20.27
N GLU A 161 16.62 7.16 21.46
CA GLU A 161 15.61 6.29 22.07
C GLU A 161 14.33 6.20 21.23
N GLU A 162 13.80 7.34 20.75
CA GLU A 162 12.62 7.35 19.87
C GLU A 162 12.89 6.58 18.57
N ARG A 163 14.09 6.74 17.99
CA ARG A 163 14.48 6.00 16.77
C ARG A 163 14.56 4.50 17.01
N ASP A 164 15.13 4.10 18.14
CA ASP A 164 15.26 2.68 18.50
C ASP A 164 13.89 2.06 18.83
N ASN A 165 12.97 2.83 19.41
CA ASN A 165 11.58 2.41 19.61
C ASN A 165 10.86 2.17 18.27
N ILE A 166 11.01 3.07 17.30
CA ILE A 166 10.44 2.89 15.95
C ILE A 166 11.02 1.64 15.28
N ARG A 167 12.34 1.44 15.35
CA ARG A 167 13.01 0.25 14.82
C ARG A 167 12.48 -1.03 15.45
N LYS A 168 12.42 -1.07 16.78
CA LYS A 168 11.88 -2.22 17.51
C LYS A 168 10.45 -2.54 17.08
N ALA A 169 9.58 -1.53 17.03
CA ALA A 169 8.19 -1.70 16.63
C ALA A 169 8.06 -2.12 15.15
N PHE A 170 8.92 -1.62 14.26
CA PHE A 170 8.99 -2.09 12.88
C PHE A 170 9.37 -3.57 12.79
N LYS A 171 10.40 -4.00 13.51
CA LYS A 171 10.80 -5.42 13.54
C LYS A 171 9.66 -6.32 14.01
N GLU A 172 8.97 -5.92 15.08
CA GLU A 172 7.80 -6.65 15.58
C GLU A 172 6.68 -6.70 14.53
N ALA A 173 6.39 -5.59 13.86
CA ALA A 173 5.38 -5.50 12.81
C ALA A 173 5.71 -6.35 11.58
N TYR A 174 6.97 -6.32 11.14
CA TYR A 174 7.47 -7.12 10.03
C TYR A 174 7.35 -8.61 10.33
N LEU A 175 7.82 -9.04 11.50
CA LEU A 175 7.74 -10.43 11.93
C LEU A 175 6.30 -10.92 12.09
N ASP A 176 5.39 -10.08 12.58
CA ASP A 176 3.95 -10.39 12.66
C ASP A 176 3.37 -10.71 11.27
N CYS A 177 3.71 -9.90 10.25
CA CYS A 177 3.27 -10.14 8.88
C CYS A 177 3.89 -11.42 8.27
N VAL A 178 5.20 -11.63 8.47
CA VAL A 178 5.92 -12.83 8.00
C VAL A 178 5.34 -14.09 8.64
N ASN A 179 5.07 -14.06 9.94
CA ASN A 179 4.43 -15.17 10.66
C ASN A 179 2.98 -15.42 10.20
N CYS A 180 2.31 -14.39 9.67
CA CYS A 180 1.03 -14.52 8.98
C CYS A 180 1.16 -15.04 7.54
N GLY A 181 2.37 -15.38 7.08
CA GLY A 181 2.65 -16.01 5.78
C GLY A 181 2.90 -15.04 4.63
N TRP A 182 3.07 -13.74 4.91
CA TRP A 182 3.20 -12.71 3.88
C TRP A 182 4.46 -11.87 4.04
N GLY A 183 5.18 -11.69 2.94
CA GLY A 183 6.31 -10.78 2.84
C GLY A 183 5.96 -9.57 1.98
N GLN A 184 6.56 -8.41 2.30
CA GLN A 184 6.48 -7.19 1.49
C GLN A 184 7.81 -7.01 0.76
N THR A 185 7.79 -6.91 -0.57
CA THR A 185 9.01 -6.79 -1.40
C THR A 185 9.27 -5.37 -1.90
N ASP A 186 8.42 -4.40 -1.54
CA ASP A 186 8.67 -2.96 -1.77
C ASP A 186 9.07 -2.24 -0.48
N PRO A 187 10.34 -2.38 -0.03
CA PRO A 187 10.76 -1.80 1.24
C PRO A 187 10.86 -0.28 1.18
N GLY A 188 10.54 0.36 2.30
CA GLY A 188 10.78 1.79 2.51
C GLY A 188 9.81 2.42 3.50
N ARG A 189 10.27 3.48 4.18
CA ARG A 189 9.49 4.18 5.21
C ARG A 189 8.13 4.72 4.73
N GLN A 190 7.97 4.99 3.43
CA GLN A 190 6.68 5.39 2.86
C GLN A 190 5.59 4.31 2.95
N ASN A 191 5.97 3.06 3.18
CA ASN A 191 5.07 1.91 3.36
C ASN A 191 4.92 1.53 4.85
N LEU A 192 5.31 2.42 5.76
CA LEU A 192 5.18 2.25 7.20
C LEU A 192 4.36 3.38 7.82
N LEU A 193 3.44 3.01 8.71
CA LEU A 193 2.77 3.95 9.61
C LEU A 193 3.32 3.77 11.02
N TRP A 194 3.58 4.88 11.70
CA TRP A 194 4.00 4.92 13.10
C TRP A 194 2.90 5.47 14.00
N ASP A 195 2.43 4.62 14.89
CA ASP A 195 1.51 4.97 15.97
C ASP A 195 2.31 5.18 17.26
N SER A 196 2.65 6.45 17.53
CA SER A 196 3.39 6.83 18.72
C SER A 196 2.64 6.55 20.02
N ASP A 197 1.31 6.59 19.99
CA ASP A 197 0.47 6.40 21.19
C ASP A 197 0.52 4.94 21.66
N GLN A 198 0.63 4.01 20.70
CA GLN A 198 0.73 2.57 20.97
C GLN A 198 2.14 2.01 20.84
N ASN A 199 3.13 2.84 20.47
CA ASN A 199 4.50 2.44 20.18
C ASN A 199 4.55 1.30 19.14
N LYS A 200 3.76 1.42 18.07
CA LYS A 200 3.50 0.34 17.10
C LYS A 200 3.64 0.79 15.65
N CYS A 201 4.22 -0.07 14.83
CA CYS A 201 4.30 0.11 13.38
C CYS A 201 3.24 -0.72 12.65
N TYR A 202 2.82 -0.23 11.49
CA TYR A 202 1.99 -0.97 10.55
C TYR A 202 2.63 -0.96 9.16
N LEU A 203 2.67 -2.13 8.52
CA LEU A 203 3.08 -2.27 7.12
C LEU A 203 1.84 -2.08 6.23
N VAL A 204 1.94 -1.15 5.29
CA VAL A 204 0.87 -0.79 4.34
C VAL A 204 1.33 -0.95 2.90
N ASP A 205 0.40 -0.77 1.96
CA ASP A 205 0.63 -0.85 0.51
C ASP A 205 1.17 -2.20 0.03
N TRP A 206 0.29 -3.20 0.00
CA TRP A 206 0.64 -4.61 -0.26
C TRP A 206 0.64 -4.97 -1.76
N ASP A 207 0.92 -4.01 -2.64
CA ASP A 207 0.93 -4.22 -4.09
C ASP A 207 2.11 -5.08 -4.60
N SER A 208 3.15 -5.19 -3.78
CA SER A 208 4.35 -5.99 -4.00
C SER A 208 4.46 -7.08 -2.94
N ALA A 209 3.32 -7.72 -2.62
CA ALA A 209 3.26 -8.80 -1.65
C ALA A 209 3.74 -10.14 -2.22
N THR A 210 4.34 -10.96 -1.36
CA THR A 210 4.70 -12.36 -1.66
C THR A 210 4.04 -13.30 -0.65
N ASP A 211 3.33 -14.31 -1.17
CA ASP A 211 2.83 -15.44 -0.39
C ASP A 211 4.01 -16.38 -0.05
N LEU A 212 4.54 -16.26 1.16
CA LEU A 212 5.74 -16.98 1.58
C LEU A 212 5.52 -18.49 1.61
N SER A 213 4.29 -18.91 1.94
CA SER A 213 3.93 -20.33 2.01
C SER A 213 3.96 -20.97 0.62
N LYS A 214 3.39 -20.32 -0.39
CA LYS A 214 3.41 -20.81 -1.78
C LYS A 214 4.78 -20.72 -2.42
N ALA A 215 5.56 -19.70 -2.06
CA ALA A 215 6.92 -19.55 -2.56
C ALA A 215 7.91 -20.53 -1.89
N GLY A 216 7.51 -21.22 -0.82
CA GLY A 216 8.42 -22.08 -0.04
C GLY A 216 9.54 -21.28 0.64
N ILE A 217 9.30 -19.99 0.90
CA ILE A 217 10.27 -19.07 1.49
C ILE A 217 10.07 -19.05 3.00
N ASN A 218 11.14 -19.28 3.74
CA ASN A 218 11.19 -19.06 5.19
C ASN A 218 12.07 -17.84 5.47
N ILE A 219 11.45 -16.70 5.75
CA ILE A 219 12.17 -15.47 6.07
C ILE A 219 12.65 -15.54 7.52
N GLN A 220 13.96 -15.37 7.71
CA GLN A 220 14.57 -15.15 9.02
C GLN A 220 14.91 -13.67 9.15
N TRP A 221 14.64 -13.08 10.33
CA TRP A 221 14.99 -11.69 10.56
C TRP A 221 16.50 -11.47 10.46
N THR A 222 16.89 -10.41 9.76
CA THR A 222 18.25 -9.87 9.81
C THR A 222 18.17 -8.35 9.91
N ASP A 223 19.18 -7.73 10.53
CA ASP A 223 19.20 -6.27 10.67
C ASP A 223 19.43 -5.55 9.34
N ALA A 224 19.72 -6.29 8.27
CA ALA A 224 19.70 -5.78 6.90
C ALA A 224 18.32 -5.19 6.52
N GLU A 225 17.22 -5.69 7.11
CA GLU A 225 15.89 -5.14 6.90
C GLU A 225 15.81 -3.67 7.33
N TYR A 226 16.53 -3.25 8.36
CA TYR A 226 16.53 -1.83 8.73
C TYR A 226 17.13 -0.94 7.64
N PHE A 227 18.14 -1.42 6.91
CA PHE A 227 18.70 -0.68 5.78
C PHE A 227 17.77 -0.69 4.57
N SER A 228 17.23 -1.86 4.20
CA SER A 228 16.29 -2.00 3.08
C SER A 228 15.09 -1.07 3.24
N TRP A 229 14.56 -0.98 4.47
CA TRP A 229 13.43 -0.13 4.80
C TRP A 229 13.79 1.33 5.10
N LYS A 230 15.06 1.72 4.93
CA LYS A 230 15.57 3.08 5.18
C LYS A 230 15.35 3.56 6.62
N LEU A 231 15.41 2.64 7.58
CA LEU A 231 15.36 2.87 9.03
C LEU A 231 16.77 2.90 9.66
N ALA A 232 17.79 2.47 8.91
CA ALA A 232 19.22 2.60 9.22
C ALA A 232 19.98 3.08 7.97
N GLY A 233 21.12 3.74 8.16
CA GLY A 233 21.90 4.43 7.11
C GLY A 233 21.63 5.94 7.01
N GLY A 234 22.58 6.71 6.45
CA GLY A 234 22.51 8.18 6.30
C GLY A 234 23.13 8.98 7.47
N ARG A 235 23.02 10.33 7.44
CA ARG A 235 23.65 11.24 8.44
C ARG A 235 23.19 11.02 9.89
N HIS A 236 22.02 10.42 10.09
CA HIS A 236 21.39 10.22 11.41
C HIS A 236 20.81 8.80 11.64
N GLY A 237 20.95 7.88 10.67
CA GLY A 237 20.56 6.48 10.79
C GLY A 237 21.76 5.62 11.22
N ASN A 238 22.17 5.72 12.49
CA ASN A 238 23.33 4.99 13.01
C ASN A 238 23.31 3.50 12.62
N ASN A 239 24.50 2.98 12.30
CA ASN A 239 24.74 1.59 11.93
C ASN A 239 24.19 0.62 13.00
N PRO A 240 23.69 -0.56 12.57
CA PRO A 240 23.36 -1.66 13.47
C PRO A 240 24.49 -2.09 14.41
N GLU A 241 25.73 -1.83 14.01
CA GLU A 241 26.91 -2.21 14.77
C GLU A 241 27.19 -1.29 15.99
N GLU A 242 26.39 -0.24 16.20
CA GLU A 242 26.39 0.60 17.42
C GLU A 242 25.15 0.34 18.30
N TRP A 243 24.54 -0.85 18.21
CA TRP A 243 23.35 -1.27 18.98
C TRP A 243 23.71 -2.09 20.21
#